data_AF-A0A3D8IDP4-F1
#
_entry.id   AF-A0A3D8IDP4-F1
#
_cell.length_a   1.000
_cell.length_b   1.000
_cell.length_c   1.000
_cell.angle_alpha   90.00
_cell.angle_beta   90.00
_cell.angle_gamma   90.00
#
_symmetry.space_group_name_H-M   'P 1'
#
loop_
_entity.id
_entity.type
_entity.pdbx_description
1 polymer ?
#
loop_
_entity_poly.entity_id
_entity_poly.type
_entity_poly.pdbx_seq_one_letter_code
_entity_poly.pdbx_strand_id
1 'polypeptide(L)'
;MDKFQPILLDNLYYLGDRNYIQGGTIYELFLPKLLQRFSDIKSLDFTYRSIIHQNLIFFDKQRENSIIKVVLNLKCADRTYKLYGYHQEEIQTIKERIPYDEKEILKTAIIHDSNIYLNAPFQKISVVRYVIAMNKELLNFLFKSEIENFKWFLSRLTLNQVIDESRIQEIHLQYLSRFEFQIVKTEIFINQKSVGFIYFSLKGEDYVF
;
A
#
# COMPACT_ATOMS: atom_id res chain seq x y z
N MET A 1 -13.20 -6.85 -30.36
CA MET A 1 -12.73 -6.93 -28.96
C MET A 1 -11.83 -5.74 -28.73
N ASP A 2 -12.26 -4.78 -27.93
CA ASP A 2 -11.41 -3.64 -27.59
C ASP A 2 -10.16 -4.14 -26.86
N LYS A 3 -9.01 -3.83 -27.44
CA LYS A 3 -7.71 -4.22 -26.92
C LYS A 3 -7.48 -3.41 -25.65
N PHE A 4 -7.35 -4.07 -24.51
CA PHE A 4 -7.01 -3.42 -23.25
C PHE A 4 -5.70 -2.64 -23.44
N GLN A 5 -5.76 -1.32 -23.27
CA GLN A 5 -4.57 -0.48 -23.29
C GLN A 5 -3.85 -0.61 -21.94
N PRO A 6 -2.53 -0.86 -21.89
CA PRO A 6 -1.80 -0.92 -20.63
C PRO A 6 -1.94 0.36 -19.83
N ILE A 7 -1.88 0.28 -18.50
CA ILE A 7 -1.88 1.46 -17.65
C ILE A 7 -0.45 1.74 -17.20
N LEU A 8 0.08 2.88 -17.61
CA LEU A 8 1.41 3.35 -17.25
C LEU A 8 1.40 4.12 -15.92
N LEU A 9 2.42 3.88 -15.10
CA LEU A 9 2.64 4.53 -13.82
C LEU A 9 4.08 5.10 -13.80
N ASP A 10 4.26 6.24 -14.47
CA ASP A 10 5.59 6.76 -14.86
C ASP A 10 6.18 7.83 -13.92
N ASN A 11 5.47 8.17 -12.84
CA ASN A 11 5.86 9.23 -11.91
C ASN A 11 6.04 8.69 -10.49
N LEU A 12 6.53 7.46 -10.35
CA LEU A 12 6.86 6.93 -9.03
C LEU A 12 8.03 7.71 -8.44
N TYR A 13 8.01 7.90 -7.12
CA TYR A 13 9.04 8.61 -6.37
C TYR A 13 9.40 7.85 -5.09
N TYR A 14 10.61 8.10 -4.58
CA TYR A 14 11.02 7.61 -3.27
C TYR A 14 10.51 8.52 -2.15
N LEU A 15 10.21 7.93 -0.99
CA LEU A 15 9.85 8.65 0.23
C LEU A 15 11.07 8.76 1.16
N GLY A 16 11.50 10.00 1.43
CA GLY A 16 12.70 10.31 2.20
C GLY A 16 13.95 9.64 1.63
N ASP A 17 14.73 8.98 2.49
CA ASP A 17 15.99 8.35 2.12
C ASP A 17 15.85 6.91 1.59
N ARG A 18 14.62 6.41 1.43
CA ARG A 18 14.38 5.05 0.91
C ARG A 18 14.96 4.90 -0.50
N ASN A 19 15.49 3.72 -0.81
CA ASN A 19 15.97 3.34 -2.14
C ASN A 19 14.96 2.43 -2.89
N TYR A 20 13.72 2.36 -2.40
CA TYR A 20 12.63 1.60 -3.00
C TYR A 20 11.30 2.36 -2.93
N ILE A 21 10.39 2.04 -3.85
CA ILE A 21 9.04 2.60 -3.91
C ILE A 21 8.15 1.90 -2.89
N GLN A 22 7.57 2.68 -1.98
CA GLN A 22 6.63 2.16 -1.00
C GLN A 22 5.27 1.90 -1.67
N GLY A 23 4.58 0.82 -1.29
CA GLY A 23 3.27 0.48 -1.87
C GLY A 23 2.22 1.59 -1.71
N GLY A 24 2.32 2.44 -0.69
CA GLY A 24 1.46 3.64 -0.55
C GLY A 24 1.59 4.61 -1.72
N THR A 25 2.81 4.84 -2.24
CA THR A 25 3.04 5.64 -3.44
C THR A 25 2.38 5.05 -4.67
N ILE A 26 2.43 3.71 -4.80
CA ILE A 26 1.79 3.00 -5.93
C ILE A 26 0.27 3.17 -5.85
N TYR A 27 -0.34 2.96 -4.68
CA TYR A 27 -1.77 3.18 -4.49
C TYR A 27 -2.18 4.61 -4.84
N GLU A 28 -1.48 5.61 -4.27
CA GLU A 28 -1.78 7.03 -4.44
C GLU A 28 -1.78 7.46 -5.91
N LEU A 29 -0.75 7.08 -6.66
CA LEU A 29 -0.62 7.48 -8.06
C LEU A 29 -1.50 6.65 -9.00
N PHE A 30 -1.82 5.42 -8.62
CA PHE A 30 -2.59 4.52 -9.48
C PHE A 30 -4.09 4.71 -9.31
N LEU A 31 -4.58 5.00 -8.10
CA LEU A 31 -6.02 5.16 -7.81
C LEU A 31 -6.72 6.15 -8.76
N PRO A 32 -6.20 7.37 -9.04
CA PRO A 32 -6.85 8.28 -9.98
C PRO A 32 -6.98 7.70 -11.39
N LYS A 33 -5.97 6.96 -11.87
CA LYS A 33 -6.01 6.29 -13.18
C LYS A 33 -7.03 5.15 -13.21
N LEU A 34 -7.20 4.45 -12.09
CA LEU A 34 -8.23 3.42 -11.95
C LEU A 34 -9.62 4.03 -11.98
N LEU A 35 -9.86 5.12 -11.25
CA LEU A 35 -11.16 5.81 -11.20
C LEU A 35 -11.54 6.44 -12.54
N GLN A 36 -10.57 6.87 -13.35
CA GLN A 36 -10.81 7.34 -14.72
C GLN A 36 -11.21 6.21 -15.67
N ARG A 37 -10.72 4.99 -15.43
CA ARG A 37 -10.88 3.86 -16.36
C ARG A 37 -12.01 2.91 -15.98
N PHE A 38 -12.29 2.76 -14.70
CA PHE A 38 -13.25 1.81 -14.17
C PHE A 38 -14.29 2.57 -13.34
N SER A 39 -15.56 2.46 -13.75
CA SER A 39 -16.69 2.97 -12.98
C SER A 39 -17.03 2.02 -11.83
N ASP A 40 -17.57 2.58 -10.75
CA ASP A 40 -18.16 1.81 -9.63
C ASP A 40 -17.25 0.75 -9.00
N ILE A 41 -15.98 1.10 -8.76
CA ILE A 41 -15.04 0.25 -8.01
C ILE A 41 -15.60 0.00 -6.60
N LYS A 42 -15.97 -1.25 -6.33
CA LYS A 42 -16.50 -1.72 -5.04
C LYS A 42 -15.40 -2.19 -4.10
N SER A 43 -14.34 -2.79 -4.61
CA SER A 43 -13.21 -3.20 -3.76
C SER A 43 -11.90 -3.23 -4.54
N LEU A 44 -10.80 -3.04 -3.83
CA LEU A 44 -9.44 -3.11 -4.34
C LEU A 44 -8.63 -4.10 -3.53
N ASP A 45 -7.75 -4.83 -4.20
CA ASP A 45 -6.82 -5.77 -3.55
C ASP A 45 -5.47 -5.71 -4.24
N PHE A 46 -4.55 -4.98 -3.64
CA PHE A 46 -3.16 -4.85 -4.07
C PHE A 46 -2.32 -5.90 -3.36
N THR A 47 -1.67 -6.78 -4.12
CA THR A 47 -0.64 -7.69 -3.64
C THR A 47 0.72 -7.26 -4.18
N TYR A 48 1.63 -6.91 -3.27
CA TYR A 48 3.01 -6.51 -3.58
C TYR A 48 3.91 -7.75 -3.47
N ARG A 49 4.45 -8.20 -4.60
CA ARG A 49 5.21 -9.47 -4.68
C ARG A 49 6.70 -9.29 -4.47
N SER A 50 7.23 -8.09 -4.68
CA SER A 50 8.64 -7.77 -4.44
C SER A 50 8.82 -6.28 -4.18
N ILE A 51 10.04 -5.91 -3.80
CA ILE A 51 10.49 -4.53 -3.80
C ILE A 51 10.46 -3.96 -5.23
N ILE A 52 10.16 -2.67 -5.30
CA ILE A 52 9.96 -1.91 -6.54
C ILE A 52 11.00 -0.79 -6.59
N HIS A 53 11.71 -0.70 -7.71
CA HIS A 53 12.75 0.32 -7.94
C HIS A 53 12.59 1.07 -9.27
N GLN A 54 11.56 0.73 -10.04
CA GLN A 54 11.31 1.27 -11.37
C GLN A 54 9.84 1.60 -11.53
N ASN A 55 9.53 2.44 -12.53
CA ASN A 55 8.16 2.70 -12.95
C ASN A 55 7.45 1.39 -13.32
N LEU A 56 6.13 1.41 -13.17
CA LEU A 56 5.30 0.22 -13.35
C LEU A 56 4.40 0.33 -14.56
N ILE A 57 4.19 -0.78 -15.25
CA ILE A 57 3.19 -0.92 -16.31
C ILE A 57 2.25 -2.07 -15.96
N PHE A 58 0.95 -1.84 -16.13
CA PHE A 58 -0.10 -2.80 -15.79
C PHE A 58 -0.83 -3.32 -17.02
N PHE A 59 -0.97 -4.63 -17.10
CA PHE A 59 -1.72 -5.35 -18.13
C PHE A 59 -2.88 -6.15 -17.51
N ASP A 60 -3.95 -6.39 -18.26
CA ASP A 60 -5.07 -7.24 -17.86
C ASP A 60 -4.82 -8.75 -18.07
N LYS A 61 -3.68 -9.09 -18.67
CA LYS A 61 -3.20 -10.46 -18.85
C LYS A 61 -1.76 -10.57 -18.37
N GLN A 62 -1.45 -11.72 -17.81
CA GLN A 62 -0.08 -12.03 -17.41
C GLN A 62 0.80 -12.15 -18.65
N ARG A 63 1.96 -11.48 -18.64
CA ARG A 63 3.01 -11.66 -19.64
C ARG A 63 3.87 -12.87 -19.30
N GLU A 64 4.18 -13.68 -20.30
CA GLU A 64 5.11 -14.80 -20.18
C GLU A 64 6.53 -14.29 -19.93
N ASN A 65 7.31 -15.05 -19.17
CA ASN A 65 8.72 -14.76 -18.86
C ASN A 65 9.00 -13.41 -18.18
N SER A 66 7.99 -12.74 -17.63
CA SER A 66 8.13 -11.48 -16.88
C SER A 66 7.84 -11.67 -15.39
N ILE A 67 8.65 -11.07 -14.52
CA ILE A 67 8.44 -11.13 -13.07
C ILE A 67 7.32 -10.17 -12.67
N ILE A 68 6.21 -10.71 -12.18
CA ILE A 68 5.09 -9.92 -11.66
C ILE A 68 5.51 -9.24 -10.36
N LYS A 69 5.42 -7.92 -10.33
CA LYS A 69 5.80 -7.08 -9.21
C LYS A 69 4.62 -6.74 -8.31
N VAL A 70 3.48 -6.45 -8.93
CA VAL A 70 2.22 -6.12 -8.23
C VAL A 70 1.09 -6.86 -8.92
N VAL A 71 0.14 -7.40 -8.15
CA VAL A 71 -1.14 -7.88 -8.67
C VAL A 71 -2.24 -7.02 -8.06
N LEU A 72 -3.14 -6.53 -8.89
CA LEU A 72 -4.30 -5.77 -8.45
C LEU A 72 -5.57 -6.50 -8.88
N ASN A 73 -6.38 -6.93 -7.92
CA ASN A 73 -7.75 -7.38 -8.20
C ASN A 73 -8.71 -6.22 -7.92
N LEU A 74 -9.59 -5.94 -8.88
CA LEU A 74 -10.63 -4.91 -8.77
C LEU A 74 -11.98 -5.57 -8.90
N LYS A 75 -12.87 -5.33 -7.94
CA LYS A 75 -14.28 -5.67 -8.10
C LYS A 75 -15.04 -4.40 -8.45
N CYS A 76 -15.67 -4.38 -9.62
CA CYS A 76 -16.64 -3.35 -9.99
C CYS A 76 -18.06 -3.94 -9.85
N ALA A 77 -19.10 -3.14 -10.13
CA ALA A 77 -20.49 -3.55 -9.95
C ALA A 77 -20.86 -4.82 -10.75
N ASP A 78 -20.34 -4.96 -11.97
CA ASP A 78 -20.72 -5.96 -12.97
C ASP A 78 -19.64 -7.01 -13.22
N ARG A 79 -18.36 -6.69 -12.95
CA ARG A 79 -17.24 -7.57 -13.25
C ARG A 79 -16.05 -7.40 -12.33
N THR A 80 -15.23 -8.44 -12.28
CA THR A 80 -13.92 -8.44 -11.61
C THR A 80 -12.82 -8.33 -12.65
N TYR A 81 -11.82 -7.52 -12.37
CA TYR A 81 -10.62 -7.37 -13.19
C TYR A 81 -9.41 -7.80 -12.38
N LYS A 82 -8.41 -8.28 -13.10
CA LYS A 82 -7.11 -8.59 -12.55
C LYS A 82 -6.05 -7.94 -13.41
N LEU A 83 -5.23 -7.10 -12.78
CA LEU A 83 -4.15 -6.39 -13.42
C LEU A 83 -2.81 -6.88 -12.87
N TYR A 84 -1.83 -7.01 -13.76
CA TYR A 84 -0.49 -7.49 -13.47
C TYR A 84 0.51 -6.37 -13.75
N GLY A 85 1.18 -5.91 -12.70
CA GLY A 85 2.18 -4.85 -12.73
C GLY A 85 3.60 -5.42 -12.90
N TYR A 86 4.35 -4.81 -13.81
CA TYR A 86 5.73 -5.16 -14.14
C TYR A 86 6.60 -3.90 -14.11
N HIS A 87 7.90 -4.05 -13.88
CA HIS A 87 8.83 -2.95 -14.12
C HIS A 87 8.82 -2.57 -15.61
N GLN A 88 8.95 -1.28 -15.89
CA GLN A 88 9.14 -0.77 -17.24
C GLN A 88 10.62 -0.81 -17.61
N GLU A 89 10.98 -1.71 -18.52
CA GLU A 89 12.38 -1.97 -18.89
C GLU A 89 13.05 -0.79 -19.62
N GLU A 90 12.27 0.06 -20.29
CA GLU A 90 12.78 1.12 -21.17
C GLU A 90 12.90 2.50 -20.49
N ILE A 91 12.38 2.69 -19.27
CA ILE A 91 12.33 3.99 -18.60
C ILE A 91 13.40 4.13 -17.51
N GLN A 92 14.05 5.30 -17.48
CA GLN A 92 15.14 5.65 -16.57
C GLN A 92 14.83 5.38 -15.10
N THR A 93 15.91 5.16 -14.35
CA THR A 93 15.94 5.11 -12.88
C THR A 93 15.12 6.25 -12.27
N ILE A 94 14.24 5.91 -11.34
CA ILE A 94 13.49 6.90 -10.54
C ILE A 94 14.49 7.80 -9.81
N LYS A 95 14.33 9.13 -9.93
CA LYS A 95 15.20 10.12 -9.27
C LYS A 95 14.45 10.98 -8.26
N GLU A 96 13.14 11.12 -8.43
CA GLU A 96 12.33 11.98 -7.58
C GLU A 96 12.27 11.44 -6.15
N ARG A 97 12.44 12.34 -5.19
CA ARG A 97 12.37 12.07 -3.76
C ARG A 97 11.45 13.09 -3.11
N ILE A 98 10.46 12.63 -2.38
CA ILE A 98 9.57 13.46 -1.59
C ILE A 98 9.96 13.36 -0.12
N PRO A 99 10.19 14.49 0.58
CA PRO A 99 10.41 14.48 2.02
C PRO A 99 9.28 13.74 2.74
N TYR A 100 9.65 12.85 3.65
CA TYR A 100 8.67 11.98 4.32
C TYR A 100 9.14 11.68 5.74
N ASP A 101 8.51 12.34 6.71
CA ASP A 101 8.74 12.13 8.12
C ASP A 101 7.58 11.33 8.74
N GLU A 102 7.83 10.04 9.01
CA GLU A 102 6.84 9.18 9.68
C GLU A 102 6.54 9.68 11.10
N LYS A 103 7.46 10.38 11.78
CA LYS A 103 7.25 10.88 13.15
C LYS A 103 6.22 11.99 13.18
N GLU A 104 6.25 12.90 12.20
CA GLU A 104 5.23 13.96 12.11
C GLU A 104 3.84 13.40 11.78
N ILE A 105 3.76 12.33 11.01
CA ILE A 105 2.50 11.60 10.74
C ILE A 105 1.94 10.97 12.01
N LEU A 106 2.82 10.43 12.86
CA LEU A 106 2.47 9.66 14.06
C LEU A 106 2.42 10.51 15.35
N LYS A 107 2.66 11.81 15.25
CA LYS A 107 2.84 12.71 16.41
C LYS A 107 1.69 12.67 17.43
N THR A 108 0.47 12.47 16.96
CA THR A 108 -0.75 12.38 17.78
C THR A 108 -1.34 10.98 17.82
N ALA A 109 -0.61 9.98 17.32
CA ALA A 109 -1.06 8.60 17.34
C ALA A 109 -1.00 8.03 18.77
N ILE A 110 -2.00 7.24 19.14
CA ILE A 110 -2.10 6.62 20.46
C ILE A 110 -2.22 5.12 20.26
N ILE A 111 -1.30 4.36 20.86
CA ILE A 111 -1.35 2.90 20.90
C ILE A 111 -2.01 2.46 22.20
N HIS A 112 -2.96 1.54 22.10
CA HIS A 112 -3.59 0.88 23.24
C HIS A 112 -3.79 -0.60 22.93
N ASP A 113 -3.08 -1.46 23.66
CA ASP A 113 -3.02 -2.91 23.42
C ASP A 113 -2.65 -3.25 21.96
N SER A 114 -3.55 -3.93 21.25
CA SER A 114 -3.43 -4.34 19.86
C SER A 114 -3.97 -3.31 18.87
N ASN A 115 -4.15 -2.05 19.30
CA ASN A 115 -4.77 -1.00 18.49
C ASN A 115 -3.89 0.25 18.42
N ILE A 116 -4.03 1.00 17.32
CA ILE A 116 -3.48 2.36 17.18
C ILE A 116 -4.54 3.29 16.59
N TYR A 117 -4.63 4.49 17.13
CA TYR A 117 -5.63 5.50 16.79
C TYR A 117 -4.95 6.79 16.35
N LEU A 118 -5.53 7.48 15.38
CA LEU A 118 -5.10 8.80 14.94
C LEU A 118 -6.33 9.63 14.60
N ASN A 119 -6.45 10.80 15.23
CA ASN A 119 -7.54 11.74 15.02
C ASN A 119 -7.08 12.95 14.21
N ALA A 120 -8.02 13.58 13.51
CA ALA A 120 -7.82 14.84 12.81
C ALA A 120 -7.25 15.94 13.73
N PRO A 121 -6.52 16.94 13.19
CA PRO A 121 -6.36 17.23 11.76
C PRO A 121 -5.31 16.37 11.06
N PHE A 122 -5.57 16.04 9.79
CA PHE A 122 -4.62 15.34 8.92
C PHE A 122 -3.92 16.32 7.96
N GLN A 123 -2.69 16.00 7.62
CA GLN A 123 -1.95 16.59 6.51
C GLN A 123 -2.58 16.14 5.18
N LYS A 124 -2.39 16.92 4.12
CA LYS A 124 -2.89 16.59 2.77
C LYS A 124 -2.01 15.54 2.09
N ILE A 125 -2.01 14.32 2.63
CA ILE A 125 -1.35 13.14 2.05
C ILE A 125 -2.36 11.98 1.99
N SER A 126 -2.06 10.96 1.19
CA SER A 126 -2.98 9.82 1.08
C SER A 126 -3.19 9.09 2.41
N VAL A 127 -4.44 8.68 2.67
CA VAL A 127 -4.83 7.87 3.83
C VAL A 127 -4.01 6.58 3.93
N VAL A 128 -3.63 5.99 2.80
CA VAL A 128 -2.84 4.75 2.81
C VAL A 128 -1.44 4.98 3.40
N ARG A 129 -0.88 6.19 3.28
CA ARG A 129 0.40 6.54 3.95
C ARG A 129 0.23 6.59 5.46
N TYR A 130 -0.86 7.18 5.96
CA TYR A 130 -1.21 7.13 7.38
C TYR A 130 -1.32 5.69 7.87
N VAL A 131 -2.10 4.87 7.18
CA VAL A 131 -2.29 3.45 7.51
C VAL A 131 -0.96 2.70 7.54
N ILE A 132 -0.07 2.93 6.56
CA ILE A 132 1.26 2.28 6.52
C ILE A 132 2.11 2.70 7.72
N ALA A 133 2.20 4.00 8.02
CA ALA A 133 3.00 4.51 9.13
C ALA A 133 2.45 3.99 10.47
N MET A 134 1.13 4.10 10.68
CA MET A 134 0.47 3.62 11.90
C MET A 134 0.64 2.12 12.07
N ASN A 135 0.50 1.34 11.00
CA ASN A 135 0.65 -0.10 11.09
C ASN A 135 2.09 -0.48 11.46
N LYS A 136 3.11 0.14 10.87
CA LYS A 136 4.50 -0.12 11.26
C LYS A 136 4.73 0.18 12.73
N GLU A 137 4.22 1.31 13.21
CA GLU A 137 4.38 1.71 14.60
C GLU A 137 3.72 0.70 15.56
N LEU A 138 2.49 0.30 15.26
CA LEU A 138 1.78 -0.75 16.01
C LEU A 138 2.56 -2.06 16.01
N LEU A 139 3.07 -2.51 14.85
CA LEU A 139 3.82 -3.77 14.76
C LEU A 139 5.18 -3.70 15.46
N ASN A 140 5.87 -2.55 15.40
CA ASN A 140 7.11 -2.34 16.15
C ASN A 140 6.87 -2.38 17.66
N PHE A 141 5.74 -1.83 18.13
CA PHE A 141 5.33 -1.91 19.52
C PHE A 141 5.05 -3.35 19.94
N LEU A 142 4.25 -4.09 19.16
CA LEU A 142 3.84 -5.46 19.49
C LEU A 142 4.98 -6.50 19.36
N PHE A 143 5.92 -6.30 18.45
CA PHE A 143 6.96 -7.28 18.10
C PHE A 143 8.38 -6.74 18.30
N LYS A 144 8.57 -5.85 19.28
CA LYS A 144 9.85 -5.15 19.53
C LYS A 144 11.08 -6.06 19.61
N SER A 145 10.93 -7.27 20.14
CA SER A 145 12.03 -8.25 20.27
C SER A 145 12.42 -8.93 18.95
N GLU A 146 11.58 -8.87 17.92
CA GLU A 146 11.78 -9.60 16.65
C GLU A 146 12.36 -8.71 15.54
N ILE A 147 12.42 -7.39 15.74
CA ILE A 147 12.73 -6.41 14.70
C ILE A 147 14.20 -5.96 14.67
N GLU A 148 15.08 -6.50 15.53
CA GLU A 148 16.46 -6.01 15.67
C GLU A 148 17.24 -6.01 14.34
N ASN A 149 17.00 -7.01 13.47
CA ASN A 149 17.60 -7.12 12.14
C ASN A 149 16.56 -7.26 11.02
N PHE A 150 15.32 -6.82 11.28
CA PHE A 150 14.21 -7.01 10.37
C PHE A 150 13.39 -5.73 10.21
N LYS A 151 12.78 -5.58 9.04
CA LYS A 151 11.90 -4.46 8.69
C LYS A 151 10.56 -4.97 8.21
N TRP A 152 9.53 -4.19 8.51
CA TRP A 152 8.16 -4.43 8.08
C TRP A 152 7.94 -3.90 6.66
N PHE A 153 7.56 -4.78 5.75
CA PHE A 153 7.23 -4.44 4.36
C PHE A 153 5.76 -4.71 4.06
N LEU A 154 5.10 -3.74 3.43
CA LEU A 154 3.74 -3.90 2.93
C LEU A 154 3.70 -5.01 1.87
N SER A 155 2.93 -6.07 2.14
CA SER A 155 2.76 -7.22 1.23
C SER A 155 1.40 -7.24 0.57
N ARG A 156 0.35 -6.73 1.22
CA ARG A 156 -0.99 -6.62 0.65
C ARG A 156 -1.80 -5.49 1.26
N LEU A 157 -2.66 -4.85 0.47
CA LEU A 157 -3.67 -3.91 0.91
C LEU A 157 -5.00 -4.32 0.28
N THR A 158 -5.99 -4.65 1.10
CA THR A 158 -7.35 -4.92 0.67
C THR A 158 -8.26 -3.82 1.17
N LEU A 159 -9.09 -3.27 0.29
CA LEU A 159 -10.09 -2.26 0.62
C LEU A 159 -11.45 -2.71 0.11
N ASN A 160 -12.46 -2.68 0.98
CA ASN A 160 -13.84 -3.05 0.64
C ASN A 160 -14.64 -1.90 0.02
N GLN A 161 -13.98 -0.76 -0.22
CA GLN A 161 -14.47 0.45 -0.89
C GLN A 161 -13.30 1.38 -1.23
N VAL A 162 -13.53 2.34 -2.13
CA VAL A 162 -12.61 3.49 -2.28
C VAL A 162 -12.80 4.41 -1.08
N ILE A 163 -11.70 4.86 -0.46
CA ILE A 163 -11.76 5.76 0.69
C ILE A 163 -11.90 7.20 0.21
N ASP A 164 -12.95 7.90 0.68
CA ASP A 164 -13.11 9.34 0.50
C ASP A 164 -12.27 10.08 1.57
N GLU A 165 -11.08 10.52 1.16
CA GLU A 165 -10.12 11.17 2.05
C GLU A 165 -10.62 12.52 2.61
N SER A 166 -11.61 13.15 1.97
CA SER A 166 -12.15 14.45 2.41
C SER A 166 -13.02 14.37 3.67
N ARG A 167 -13.44 13.16 4.06
CA ARG A 167 -14.40 12.93 5.16
C ARG A 167 -13.78 12.23 6.37
N ILE A 168 -12.47 12.00 6.35
CA ILE A 168 -11.77 11.30 7.43
C ILE A 168 -11.67 12.22 8.65
N GLN A 169 -12.16 11.75 9.78
CA GLN A 169 -12.00 12.37 11.10
C GLN A 169 -11.11 11.51 12.01
N GLU A 170 -11.13 10.20 11.80
CA GLU A 170 -10.41 9.21 12.60
C GLU A 170 -9.90 8.08 11.70
N ILE A 171 -8.68 7.64 11.97
CA ILE A 171 -8.09 6.39 11.48
C ILE A 171 -7.80 5.51 12.70
N HIS A 172 -8.28 4.27 12.66
CA HIS A 172 -8.02 3.27 13.69
C HIS A 172 -7.53 2.00 13.02
N LEU A 173 -6.47 1.40 13.55
CA LEU A 173 -5.99 0.09 13.13
C LEU A 173 -6.05 -0.90 14.28
N GLN A 174 -6.47 -2.12 13.98
CA GLN A 174 -6.53 -3.23 14.93
C GLN A 174 -5.70 -4.41 14.42
N TYR A 175 -4.66 -4.79 15.16
CA TYR A 175 -3.95 -6.04 14.91
C TYR A 175 -4.91 -7.22 15.11
N LEU A 176 -4.97 -8.13 14.13
CA LEU A 176 -5.84 -9.30 14.18
C LEU A 176 -5.06 -10.59 14.39
N SER A 177 -4.11 -10.87 13.49
CA SER A 177 -3.45 -12.16 13.47
C SER A 177 -2.11 -12.12 12.76
N ARG A 178 -1.31 -13.13 13.06
CA ARG A 178 -0.06 -13.45 12.38
C ARG A 178 -0.20 -14.85 11.76
N PHE A 179 0.09 -14.97 10.48
CA PHE A 179 0.09 -16.25 9.77
C PHE A 179 1.49 -16.88 9.83
N GLU A 180 1.57 -18.20 9.68
CA GLU A 180 2.83 -18.90 9.38
C GLU A 180 3.51 -18.19 8.19
N PHE A 181 4.83 -17.95 8.26
CA PHE A 181 5.61 -17.10 7.34
C PHE A 181 5.61 -15.58 7.57
N GLN A 182 5.57 -15.13 8.84
CA GLN A 182 5.83 -13.73 9.23
C GLN A 182 4.92 -12.67 8.56
N ILE A 183 3.75 -13.06 8.06
CA ILE A 183 2.74 -12.12 7.54
C ILE A 183 1.80 -11.75 8.68
N VAL A 184 1.69 -10.46 8.97
CA VAL A 184 0.77 -9.91 9.94
C VAL A 184 -0.39 -9.22 9.24
N LYS A 185 -1.61 -9.46 9.72
CA LYS A 185 -2.84 -8.84 9.24
C LYS A 185 -3.36 -7.85 10.28
N THR A 186 -3.65 -6.65 9.81
CA THR A 186 -4.24 -5.56 10.58
C THR A 186 -5.49 -5.07 9.86
N GLU A 187 -6.57 -4.87 10.59
CA GLU A 187 -7.81 -4.28 10.06
C GLU A 187 -7.74 -2.75 10.10
N ILE A 188 -8.33 -2.12 9.09
CA ILE A 188 -8.34 -0.67 8.92
C ILE A 188 -9.77 -0.18 9.16
N PHE A 189 -9.91 0.76 10.08
CA PHE A 189 -11.15 1.47 10.36
C PHE A 189 -10.98 2.95 10.03
N ILE A 190 -11.97 3.50 9.33
CA ILE A 190 -12.08 4.94 9.04
C ILE A 190 -13.41 5.41 9.60
N ASN A 191 -13.40 6.40 10.50
CA ASN A 191 -14.58 6.85 11.22
C ASN A 191 -15.40 5.67 11.80
N GLN A 192 -14.71 4.77 12.52
CA GLN A 192 -15.25 3.56 13.16
C GLN A 192 -15.83 2.49 12.19
N LYS A 193 -15.69 2.66 10.87
CA LYS A 193 -16.14 1.67 9.90
C LYS A 193 -14.96 0.89 9.33
N SER A 194 -15.05 -0.43 9.34
CA SER A 194 -14.06 -1.29 8.69
C SER A 194 -14.05 -1.01 7.18
N VAL A 195 -12.88 -0.63 6.67
CA VAL A 195 -12.67 -0.33 5.25
C VAL A 195 -11.78 -1.35 4.55
N GLY A 196 -11.24 -2.34 5.27
CA GLY A 196 -10.40 -3.39 4.72
C GLY A 196 -9.23 -3.77 5.63
N PHE A 197 -8.18 -4.31 5.03
CA PHE A 197 -7.04 -4.86 5.78
C PHE A 197 -5.71 -4.48 5.12
N ILE A 198 -4.70 -4.31 5.97
CA ILE A 198 -3.32 -4.17 5.54
C ILE A 198 -2.49 -5.34 6.06
N TYR A 199 -1.58 -5.81 5.21
CA TYR A 199 -0.74 -6.96 5.51
C TYR A 199 0.72 -6.58 5.37
N PHE A 200 1.51 -6.93 6.36
CA PHE A 200 2.94 -6.71 6.36
C PHE A 200 3.68 -8.01 6.52
N SER A 201 4.82 -8.12 5.85
CA SER A 201 5.77 -9.21 6.06
C SER A 201 6.99 -8.66 6.77
N LEU A 202 7.49 -9.40 7.76
CA LEU A 202 8.80 -9.14 8.33
C LEU A 202 9.86 -9.69 7.37
N LYS A 203 10.88 -8.91 7.04
CA LYS A 203 12.00 -9.31 6.16
C LYS A 203 13.32 -8.80 6.72
N GLY A 204 14.40 -9.54 6.51
CA GLY A 204 15.74 -9.10 6.91
C GLY A 204 16.12 -7.79 6.22
N GLU A 205 17.06 -7.05 6.80
CA GLU A 205 17.49 -5.74 6.28
C GLU A 205 17.98 -5.80 4.83
N ASP A 206 18.57 -6.92 4.42
CA ASP A 206 19.13 -7.13 3.08
C ASP A 206 18.07 -7.25 1.98
N TYR A 207 16.77 -7.35 2.33
CA TYR A 207 15.69 -7.59 1.37
C TYR A 207 15.48 -6.48 0.33
N VAL A 208 16.05 -5.30 0.57
CA VAL A 208 15.88 -4.11 -0.28
C VAL A 208 17.06 -3.91 -1.25
N PHE A 209 18.11 -4.73 -1.14
CA PHE A 209 19.31 -4.67 -1.98
C PHE A 209 19.28 -5.69 -3.12
#